data_AF-A0A662X642-F1
#
_entry.id   AF-A0A662X642-F1
#
_cell.length_a   1.000
_cell.length_b   1.000
_cell.length_c   1.000
_cell.angle_alpha   90.00
_cell.angle_beta   90.00
_cell.angle_gamma   90.00
#
_symmetry.space_group_name_H-M   'P 1'
#
loop_
_entity.id
_entity.type
_entity.pdbx_description
1 polymer ?
#
loop_
_entity_poly.entity_id
_entity_poly.type
_entity_poly.pdbx_seq_one_letter_code
_entity_poly.pdbx_strand_id
1 'polypeptide(L)'
;MSASHPKLSYAWNAQELLQLVRAWGDVVSPPRDKKMLLPAERIALHARFSALAGASRRSLSSVSRQHHRLVTAYRLIVEYNARSEEDGGPNWFQLPAAQQHELRRVHGKKEGMTAISEELFEDLARICQSGGGETVATRSPSSEKPSRKAVEKRRRKVPAAMATVQESSGPLEDAEKGETTESPRFKWGQREWLLFVAAWGEAVDDFVDYGNDQREKVKLPNWLIRQRFIALGGSEETTVGSITAKKRCVIQSFHFVRECAAALEARDGSDWFQLAYNERFRLQRKLIGPKSSQRLGCEIDLQMFANIATIIDKEEMLLTVTGGKRKRSRKRAPSVSSESSLAASSPRSPSLEPEELSDLEETPPPPPASPPPPSVSVHGEEDASSQVDEKVIESLLEAQNARFEQLMHDLREERMEERKQNQAMLLEILHQRAPPEDSPQNASYMETLVGKQQEQLMDLFAQMQKERQQEREDYHVLLRQLSTRPRA
;
A
#
# COMPACT_ATOMS: atom_id res chain seq x y z
N MET A 1 10.03 -34.17 29.42
CA MET A 1 10.81 -33.08 28.80
C MET A 1 9.87 -32.20 28.02
N SER A 2 9.77 -30.90 28.31
CA SER A 2 8.93 -30.00 27.51
C SER A 2 9.61 -29.77 26.16
N ALA A 3 9.02 -30.28 25.08
CA ALA A 3 9.49 -29.99 23.73
C ALA A 3 9.48 -28.48 23.53
N SER A 4 10.64 -27.86 23.40
CA SER A 4 10.76 -26.44 23.12
C SER A 4 10.20 -26.19 21.73
N HIS A 5 8.96 -25.72 21.64
CA HIS A 5 8.36 -25.36 20.35
C HIS A 5 9.34 -24.45 19.59
N PRO A 6 9.75 -24.83 18.37
CA PRO A 6 10.72 -24.04 17.62
C PRO A 6 10.17 -22.63 17.46
N LYS A 7 10.99 -21.63 17.77
CA LYS A 7 10.61 -20.22 17.60
C LYS A 7 10.29 -20.04 16.12
N LEU A 8 9.02 -19.75 15.82
CA LEU A 8 8.57 -19.46 14.47
C LEU A 8 9.43 -18.31 13.91
N SER A 9 10.23 -18.63 12.89
CA SER A 9 10.98 -17.61 12.16
C SER A 9 9.98 -16.80 11.35
N TYR A 10 9.94 -15.49 11.56
CA TYR A 10 9.07 -14.61 10.77
C TYR A 10 9.47 -14.62 9.28
N ALA A 11 10.75 -14.85 8.96
CA ALA A 11 11.21 -15.02 7.59
C ALA A 11 10.71 -16.35 7.00
N TRP A 12 10.30 -16.32 5.73
CA TRP A 12 10.01 -17.52 4.93
C TRP A 12 11.32 -18.24 4.61
N ASN A 13 11.37 -19.56 4.85
CA ASN A 13 12.49 -20.38 4.42
C ASN A 13 12.25 -20.99 3.02
N ALA A 14 13.31 -21.50 2.38
CA ALA A 14 13.22 -22.05 1.02
C ALA A 14 12.19 -23.18 0.87
N GLN A 15 12.10 -24.08 1.87
CA GLN A 15 11.15 -25.19 1.86
C GLN A 15 9.69 -24.71 1.94
N GLU A 16 9.40 -23.68 2.75
CA GLU A 16 8.07 -23.06 2.78
C GLU A 16 7.72 -22.38 1.45
N LEU A 17 8.70 -21.80 0.74
CA LEU A 17 8.48 -21.22 -0.59
C LEU A 17 8.17 -22.30 -1.63
N LEU A 18 8.91 -23.41 -1.65
CA LEU A 18 8.63 -24.56 -2.53
C LEU A 18 7.24 -25.17 -2.24
N GLN A 19 6.87 -25.33 -0.96
CA GLN A 19 5.54 -25.79 -0.55
C GLN A 19 4.43 -24.83 -1.01
N LEU A 20 4.67 -23.51 -0.94
CA LEU A 20 3.73 -22.50 -1.45
C LEU A 20 3.57 -22.55 -2.97
N VAL A 21 4.66 -22.73 -3.70
CA VAL A 21 4.65 -22.84 -5.17
C VAL A 21 3.93 -24.13 -5.61
N ARG A 22 4.18 -25.27 -4.94
CA ARG A 22 3.41 -26.51 -5.17
C ARG A 22 1.92 -26.33 -4.89
N ALA A 23 1.57 -25.74 -3.75
CA ALA A 23 0.17 -25.45 -3.40
C ALA A 23 -0.52 -24.52 -4.43
N TRP A 24 0.21 -23.56 -4.99
CA TRP A 24 -0.26 -22.67 -6.05
C TRP A 24 -0.54 -23.44 -7.35
N GLY A 25 0.39 -24.30 -7.79
CA GLY A 25 0.20 -25.17 -8.95
C GLY A 25 -1.07 -26.04 -8.87
N ASP A 26 -1.37 -26.56 -7.68
CA ASP A 26 -2.52 -27.44 -7.43
C ASP A 26 -3.88 -26.72 -7.50
N VAL A 27 -3.99 -25.46 -7.05
CA VAL A 27 -5.30 -24.82 -6.79
C VAL A 27 -5.65 -23.65 -7.70
N VAL A 28 -4.67 -22.97 -8.30
CA VAL A 28 -4.93 -21.76 -9.09
C VAL A 28 -5.13 -22.14 -10.55
N SER A 29 -6.29 -21.76 -11.10
CA SER A 29 -6.59 -21.96 -12.52
C SER A 29 -5.79 -21.00 -13.41
N PRO A 30 -5.38 -21.42 -14.63
CA PRO A 30 -4.82 -20.52 -15.63
C PRO A 30 -5.72 -19.29 -15.91
N PRO A 31 -5.16 -18.10 -16.17
CA PRO A 31 -3.73 -17.76 -16.11
C PRO A 31 -3.23 -17.71 -14.66
N ARG A 32 -2.14 -18.44 -14.38
CA ARG A 32 -1.64 -18.64 -13.00
C ARG A 32 -0.77 -17.49 -12.50
N ASP A 33 -0.20 -16.69 -13.39
CA ASP A 33 0.70 -15.56 -13.12
C ASP A 33 -0.03 -14.27 -12.66
N LYS A 34 -1.32 -14.36 -12.34
CA LYS A 34 -2.16 -13.23 -11.93
C LYS A 34 -1.73 -12.67 -10.58
N LYS A 35 -1.51 -11.35 -10.53
CA LYS A 35 -1.07 -10.63 -9.32
C LYS A 35 -2.07 -10.69 -8.16
N MET A 36 -3.36 -10.86 -8.44
CA MET A 36 -4.41 -10.99 -7.43
C MET A 36 -5.19 -12.28 -7.65
N LEU A 37 -5.27 -13.09 -6.60
CA LEU A 37 -6.12 -14.28 -6.54
C LEU A 37 -7.54 -13.89 -6.10
N LEU A 38 -8.53 -14.61 -6.61
CA LEU A 38 -9.91 -14.48 -6.13
C LEU A 38 -10.00 -14.91 -4.65
N PRO A 39 -10.97 -14.41 -3.85
CA PRO A 39 -11.10 -14.78 -2.45
C PRO A 39 -11.14 -16.30 -2.20
N ALA A 40 -11.87 -17.05 -3.04
CA ALA A 40 -11.92 -18.51 -2.98
C ALA A 40 -10.57 -19.17 -3.27
N GLU A 41 -9.80 -18.66 -4.25
CA GLU A 41 -8.46 -19.16 -4.58
C GLU A 41 -7.45 -18.87 -3.46
N ARG A 42 -7.54 -17.73 -2.77
CA ARG A 42 -6.72 -17.43 -1.58
C ARG A 42 -6.95 -18.46 -0.47
N ILE A 43 -8.23 -18.78 -0.21
CA ILE A 43 -8.63 -19.77 0.81
C ILE A 43 -8.13 -21.16 0.42
N ALA A 44 -8.33 -21.57 -0.84
CA ALA A 44 -7.84 -22.86 -1.35
C ALA A 44 -6.30 -22.96 -1.28
N LEU A 45 -5.59 -21.90 -1.64
CA LEU A 45 -4.12 -21.82 -1.57
C LEU A 45 -3.61 -21.95 -0.14
N HIS A 46 -4.23 -21.24 0.80
CA HIS A 46 -3.86 -21.35 2.22
C HIS A 46 -4.14 -22.74 2.78
N ALA A 47 -5.31 -23.31 2.50
CA ALA A 47 -5.66 -24.66 2.93
C ALA A 47 -4.68 -25.72 2.38
N ARG A 48 -4.35 -25.64 1.08
CA ARG A 48 -3.37 -26.55 0.45
C ARG A 48 -1.96 -26.34 0.96
N PHE A 49 -1.52 -25.08 1.13
CA PHE A 49 -0.24 -24.75 1.75
C PHE A 49 -0.15 -25.32 3.17
N SER A 50 -1.17 -25.13 4.01
CA SER A 50 -1.20 -25.68 5.38
C SER A 50 -1.16 -27.20 5.41
N ALA A 51 -1.78 -27.88 4.45
CA ALA A 51 -1.67 -29.33 4.30
C ALA A 51 -0.25 -29.79 3.93
N LEU A 52 0.47 -29.05 3.06
CA LEU A 52 1.85 -29.38 2.67
C LEU A 52 2.91 -28.97 3.70
N ALA A 53 2.70 -27.85 4.40
CA ALA A 53 3.65 -27.28 5.36
C ALA A 53 3.49 -27.81 6.80
N GLY A 54 2.42 -28.57 7.07
CA GLY A 54 2.18 -29.29 8.32
C GLY A 54 2.19 -28.40 9.56
N ALA A 55 3.31 -28.37 10.27
CA ALA A 55 3.46 -27.58 11.50
C ALA A 55 3.64 -26.07 11.27
N SER A 56 3.95 -25.60 10.05
CA SER A 56 4.09 -24.16 9.80
C SER A 56 2.74 -23.45 9.80
N ARG A 57 2.58 -22.50 10.73
CA ARG A 57 1.35 -21.72 10.93
C ARG A 57 1.49 -20.34 10.30
N ARG A 58 1.59 -20.27 8.97
CA ARG A 58 1.42 -19.00 8.24
C ARG A 58 -0.07 -18.67 8.16
N SER A 59 -0.43 -17.40 8.35
CA SER A 59 -1.81 -16.94 8.12
C SER A 59 -2.15 -16.98 6.62
N LEU A 60 -3.44 -17.07 6.29
CA LEU A 60 -4.03 -16.92 4.94
C LEU A 60 -3.37 -15.80 4.13
N SER A 61 -3.01 -14.74 4.84
CA SER A 61 -2.67 -13.46 4.27
C SER A 61 -1.17 -13.15 4.37
N SER A 62 -0.44 -13.91 5.21
CA SER A 62 0.99 -14.13 5.02
C SER A 62 1.22 -14.93 3.73
N VAL A 63 0.47 -16.02 3.52
CA VAL A 63 0.46 -16.82 2.27
C VAL A 63 0.10 -15.95 1.06
N SER A 64 -0.99 -15.19 1.13
CA SER A 64 -1.45 -14.35 0.00
C SER A 64 -0.46 -13.23 -0.35
N ARG A 65 0.13 -12.56 0.66
CA ARG A 65 1.21 -11.56 0.43
C ARG A 65 2.46 -12.21 -0.16
N GLN A 66 2.82 -13.40 0.31
CA GLN A 66 4.00 -14.10 -0.20
C GLN A 66 3.81 -14.57 -1.65
N HIS A 67 2.62 -15.09 -2.00
CA HIS A 67 2.23 -15.35 -3.38
C HIS A 67 2.38 -14.09 -4.26
N HIS A 68 1.84 -12.94 -3.82
CA HIS A 68 1.95 -11.68 -4.59
C HIS A 68 3.42 -11.26 -4.83
N ARG A 69 4.28 -11.44 -3.82
CA ARG A 69 5.73 -11.19 -3.93
C ARG A 69 6.42 -12.15 -4.88
N LEU A 70 6.06 -13.43 -4.88
CA LEU A 70 6.59 -14.44 -5.81
C LEU A 70 6.15 -14.16 -7.24
N VAL A 71 4.87 -13.87 -7.50
CA VAL A 71 4.37 -13.46 -8.84
C VAL A 71 5.12 -12.23 -9.36
N THR A 72 5.28 -11.22 -8.52
CA THR A 72 5.96 -9.97 -8.90
C THR A 72 7.45 -10.20 -9.18
N ALA A 73 8.09 -11.04 -8.36
CA ALA A 73 9.50 -11.39 -8.56
C ALA A 73 9.73 -12.24 -9.81
N TYR A 74 8.89 -13.26 -10.04
CA TYR A 74 8.90 -14.09 -11.25
C TYR A 74 8.77 -13.25 -12.52
N ARG A 75 7.77 -12.34 -12.56
CA ARG A 75 7.56 -11.45 -13.71
C ARG A 75 8.76 -10.54 -13.98
N LEU A 76 9.43 -10.01 -12.96
CA LEU A 76 10.65 -9.22 -13.14
C LEU A 76 11.79 -10.06 -13.73
N ILE A 77 11.97 -11.30 -13.26
CA ILE A 77 13.03 -12.19 -13.77
C ILE A 77 12.77 -12.57 -15.23
N VAL A 78 11.53 -12.88 -15.60
CA VAL A 78 11.14 -13.15 -17.00
C VAL A 78 11.37 -11.93 -17.88
N GLU A 79 10.92 -10.74 -17.45
CA GLU A 79 11.11 -9.49 -18.19
C GLU A 79 12.58 -9.10 -18.34
N TYR A 80 13.39 -9.31 -17.30
CA TYR A 80 14.83 -9.07 -17.35
C TYR A 80 15.54 -10.05 -18.30
N ASN A 81 15.22 -11.34 -18.20
CA ASN A 81 15.85 -12.37 -19.03
C ASN A 81 15.53 -12.16 -20.52
N ALA A 82 14.29 -11.79 -20.87
CA ALA A 82 13.92 -11.50 -22.26
C ALA A 82 14.73 -10.34 -22.85
N ARG A 83 14.81 -9.19 -22.14
CA ARG A 83 15.62 -8.05 -22.57
C ARG A 83 17.11 -8.39 -22.66
N SER A 84 17.63 -9.11 -21.67
CA SER A 84 19.03 -9.52 -21.67
C SER A 84 19.37 -10.52 -22.78
N GLU A 85 18.41 -11.31 -23.25
CA GLU A 85 18.59 -12.19 -24.41
C GLU A 85 18.64 -11.37 -25.71
N GLU A 86 17.80 -10.34 -25.85
CA GLU A 86 17.84 -9.35 -26.94
C GLU A 86 19.19 -8.59 -26.97
N ASP A 87 19.70 -8.16 -25.80
CA ASP A 87 20.96 -7.44 -25.64
C ASP A 87 22.23 -8.34 -25.67
N GLY A 88 22.08 -9.67 -25.74
CA GLY A 88 23.19 -10.62 -25.62
C GLY A 88 23.90 -10.64 -24.24
N GLY A 89 23.24 -10.11 -23.21
CA GLY A 89 23.73 -10.02 -21.83
C GLY A 89 23.49 -11.29 -20.99
N PRO A 90 24.00 -11.30 -19.73
CA PRO A 90 23.88 -12.44 -18.82
C PRO A 90 22.46 -12.60 -18.22
N ASN A 91 22.01 -13.84 -18.09
CA ASN A 91 20.74 -14.17 -17.43
C ASN A 91 20.72 -13.69 -15.97
N TRP A 92 19.54 -13.37 -15.41
CA TRP A 92 19.34 -12.97 -14.02
C TRP A 92 20.13 -13.81 -12.99
N PHE A 93 20.18 -15.14 -13.16
CA PHE A 93 20.87 -16.03 -12.23
C PHE A 93 22.40 -16.01 -12.37
N GLN A 94 22.92 -15.56 -13.51
CA GLN A 94 24.35 -15.32 -13.75
C GLN A 94 24.83 -13.98 -13.18
N LEU A 95 23.90 -13.06 -12.83
CA LEU A 95 24.25 -11.78 -12.21
C LEU A 95 24.82 -11.95 -10.79
N PRO A 96 25.85 -11.17 -10.40
CA PRO A 96 26.28 -11.04 -9.01
C PRO A 96 25.12 -10.69 -8.07
N ALA A 97 25.09 -11.31 -6.88
CA ALA A 97 24.01 -11.13 -5.90
C ALA A 97 23.74 -9.66 -5.51
N ALA A 98 24.77 -8.80 -5.58
CA ALA A 98 24.65 -7.35 -5.37
C ALA A 98 23.82 -6.67 -6.48
N GLN A 99 24.01 -7.03 -7.75
CA GLN A 99 23.22 -6.50 -8.87
C GLN A 99 21.78 -7.00 -8.82
N GLN A 100 21.55 -8.29 -8.54
CA GLN A 100 20.21 -8.82 -8.31
C GLN A 100 19.49 -8.09 -7.14
N HIS A 101 20.22 -7.73 -6.08
CA HIS A 101 19.66 -6.95 -4.97
C HIS A 101 19.29 -5.52 -5.41
N GLU A 102 20.13 -4.87 -6.20
CA GLU A 102 19.86 -3.52 -6.70
C GLU A 102 18.66 -3.48 -7.66
N LEU A 103 18.56 -4.42 -8.60
CA LEU A 103 17.39 -4.55 -9.47
C LEU A 103 16.10 -4.79 -8.67
N ARG A 104 16.15 -5.66 -7.65
CA ARG A 104 15.06 -5.85 -6.67
C ARG A 104 14.69 -4.54 -5.94
N ARG A 105 15.67 -3.72 -5.58
CA ARG A 105 15.46 -2.45 -4.87
C ARG A 105 14.82 -1.38 -5.76
N VAL A 106 15.24 -1.29 -7.02
CA VAL A 106 14.72 -0.35 -8.01
C VAL A 106 13.25 -0.64 -8.35
N HIS A 107 12.89 -1.90 -8.58
CA HIS A 107 11.50 -2.30 -8.87
C HIS A 107 10.63 -2.43 -7.61
N GLY A 108 11.21 -2.81 -6.46
CA GLY A 108 10.49 -3.16 -5.22
C GLY A 108 10.23 -2.02 -4.23
N LYS A 109 10.23 -0.75 -4.66
CA LYS A 109 10.21 0.46 -3.78
C LYS A 109 9.10 0.52 -2.70
N LYS A 110 8.05 -0.29 -2.77
CA LYS A 110 6.92 -0.29 -1.81
C LYS A 110 6.71 -1.60 -1.06
N GLU A 111 7.21 -2.72 -1.57
CA GLU A 111 6.88 -4.04 -1.02
C GLU A 111 8.06 -4.99 -1.25
N GLY A 112 8.72 -5.39 -0.15
CA GLY A 112 10.00 -6.11 -0.20
C GLY A 112 9.93 -7.38 -1.07
N MET A 113 10.72 -7.37 -2.16
CA MET A 113 10.74 -8.46 -3.12
C MET A 113 11.46 -9.70 -2.54
N THR A 114 10.89 -10.87 -2.76
CA THR A 114 11.48 -12.13 -2.27
C THR A 114 12.66 -12.54 -3.16
N ALA A 115 13.73 -13.03 -2.55
CA ALA A 115 14.81 -13.68 -3.29
C ALA A 115 14.32 -15.05 -3.78
N ILE A 116 14.32 -15.25 -5.10
CA ILE A 116 13.98 -16.50 -5.76
C ILE A 116 15.30 -17.20 -6.13
N SER A 117 15.43 -18.49 -5.77
CA SER A 117 16.47 -19.38 -6.29
C SER A 117 16.12 -19.89 -7.68
N GLU A 118 17.12 -20.35 -8.43
CA GLU A 118 16.94 -20.91 -9.77
C GLU A 118 15.92 -22.07 -9.80
N GLU A 119 16.07 -23.06 -8.91
CA GLU A 119 15.10 -24.15 -8.69
C GLU A 119 13.66 -23.65 -8.47
N LEU A 120 13.48 -22.61 -7.64
CA LEU A 120 12.15 -22.05 -7.36
C LEU A 120 11.59 -21.30 -8.58
N PHE A 121 12.46 -20.70 -9.40
CA PHE A 121 12.07 -20.07 -10.67
C PHE A 121 11.65 -21.10 -11.71
N GLU A 122 12.33 -22.23 -11.82
CA GLU A 122 11.94 -23.32 -12.73
C GLU A 122 10.56 -23.90 -12.38
N ASP A 123 10.29 -24.16 -11.09
CA ASP A 123 8.97 -24.60 -10.63
C ASP A 123 7.88 -23.55 -10.92
N LEU A 124 8.17 -22.25 -10.72
CA LEU A 124 7.27 -21.14 -11.06
C LEU A 124 7.02 -21.01 -12.56
N ALA A 125 8.06 -21.17 -13.39
CA ALA A 125 7.97 -21.16 -14.83
C ALA A 125 7.11 -22.33 -15.33
N ARG A 126 7.38 -23.54 -14.83
CA ARG A 126 6.58 -24.75 -15.14
C ARG A 126 5.11 -24.52 -14.82
N ILE A 127 4.79 -23.99 -13.64
CA ILE A 127 3.40 -23.74 -13.22
C ILE A 127 2.72 -22.66 -14.07
N CYS A 128 3.41 -21.54 -14.35
CA CYS A 128 2.86 -20.43 -15.12
C CYS A 128 2.68 -20.76 -16.62
N GLN A 129 3.59 -21.55 -17.20
CA GLN A 129 3.59 -21.89 -18.63
C GLN A 129 2.71 -23.11 -18.96
N SER A 130 2.52 -24.05 -18.04
CA SER A 130 1.71 -25.28 -18.27
C SER A 130 0.21 -25.05 -18.48
N GLY A 131 -0.27 -23.81 -18.53
CA GLY A 131 -1.68 -23.48 -18.81
C GLY A 131 -2.12 -23.70 -20.27
N GLY A 132 -1.24 -24.18 -21.16
CA GLY A 132 -1.39 -24.05 -22.62
C GLY A 132 -1.97 -25.23 -23.40
N GLY A 133 -1.92 -26.50 -22.93
CA GLY A 133 -2.33 -27.60 -23.82
C GLY A 133 -2.48 -29.02 -23.27
N GLU A 134 -1.75 -29.44 -22.23
CA GLU A 134 -1.86 -30.81 -21.73
C GLU A 134 -2.88 -30.96 -20.59
N THR A 135 -4.16 -30.88 -20.96
CA THR A 135 -5.16 -31.67 -20.23
C THR A 135 -4.84 -33.14 -20.48
N VAL A 136 -4.09 -33.75 -19.56
CA VAL A 136 -3.93 -35.21 -19.48
C VAL A 136 -5.33 -35.81 -19.56
N ALA A 137 -5.61 -36.50 -20.66
CA ALA A 137 -6.91 -37.07 -20.93
C ALA A 137 -7.12 -38.29 -20.03
N THR A 138 -7.53 -38.04 -18.78
CA THR A 138 -8.00 -39.08 -17.86
C THR A 138 -9.14 -39.82 -18.56
N ARG A 139 -8.84 -41.05 -19.01
CA ARG A 139 -9.76 -41.89 -19.79
C ARG A 139 -10.98 -42.28 -18.96
N SER A 140 -11.99 -41.42 -18.94
CA SER A 140 -13.35 -41.79 -18.57
C SER A 140 -13.94 -42.63 -19.70
N PRO A 141 -14.47 -43.84 -19.44
CA PRO A 141 -15.04 -44.69 -20.47
C PRO A 141 -16.30 -44.06 -21.07
N SER A 142 -16.42 -44.20 -22.39
CA SER A 142 -17.47 -43.60 -23.21
C SER A 142 -18.87 -44.10 -22.86
N SER A 143 -19.83 -43.16 -22.78
CA SER A 143 -21.20 -43.45 -23.15
C SER A 143 -21.58 -42.54 -24.33
N GLU A 144 -21.85 -43.16 -25.47
CA GLU A 144 -22.23 -42.47 -26.69
C GLU A 144 -23.68 -41.98 -26.61
N LYS A 145 -23.95 -40.76 -27.12
CA LYS A 145 -25.11 -40.54 -28.02
C LYS A 145 -25.02 -39.21 -28.79
N PRO A 146 -25.67 -39.10 -29.96
CA PRO A 146 -25.22 -38.19 -31.00
C PRO A 146 -26.02 -36.89 -31.12
N SER A 147 -25.31 -35.89 -31.66
CA SER A 147 -25.74 -34.82 -32.56
C SER A 147 -27.18 -34.28 -32.52
N ARG A 148 -27.27 -32.94 -32.43
CA ARG A 148 -28.06 -32.15 -33.39
C ARG A 148 -27.45 -30.76 -33.59
N LYS A 149 -27.56 -30.26 -34.82
CA LYS A 149 -26.83 -29.09 -35.33
C LYS A 149 -27.64 -27.79 -35.22
N ALA A 150 -26.89 -26.68 -35.24
CA ALA A 150 -27.21 -25.39 -35.84
C ALA A 150 -28.43 -24.58 -35.32
N VAL A 151 -28.12 -23.46 -34.64
CA VAL A 151 -28.96 -22.24 -34.67
C VAL A 151 -28.07 -21.00 -34.88
N GLU A 152 -28.07 -20.53 -36.12
CA GLU A 152 -28.11 -19.13 -36.58
C GLU A 152 -27.48 -17.99 -35.74
N LYS A 153 -26.42 -17.37 -36.29
CA LYS A 153 -25.83 -16.11 -35.79
C LYS A 153 -26.70 -14.89 -36.17
N ARG A 154 -27.55 -14.41 -35.26
CA ARG A 154 -28.19 -13.09 -35.41
C ARG A 154 -27.25 -11.93 -35.03
N ARG A 155 -26.64 -11.29 -36.03
CA ARG A 155 -26.03 -9.95 -35.91
C ARG A 155 -27.10 -8.92 -35.52
N ARG A 156 -26.95 -8.25 -34.37
CA ARG A 156 -27.72 -7.02 -34.06
C ARG A 156 -26.93 -5.79 -34.49
N LYS A 157 -27.48 -5.04 -35.46
CA LYS A 157 -27.08 -3.66 -35.76
C LYS A 157 -27.51 -2.74 -34.61
N VAL A 158 -26.66 -1.80 -34.24
CA VAL A 158 -27.06 -0.61 -33.46
C VAL A 158 -27.06 0.57 -34.43
N PRO A 159 -28.18 1.31 -34.60
CA PRO A 159 -28.20 2.53 -35.39
C PRO A 159 -27.66 3.70 -34.58
N ALA A 160 -26.80 4.51 -35.20
CA ALA A 160 -26.42 5.82 -34.69
C ALA A 160 -27.46 6.88 -35.09
N ALA A 161 -27.71 7.85 -34.20
CA ALA A 161 -28.30 9.15 -34.51
C ALA A 161 -27.35 10.18 -33.88
N MET A 162 -26.67 11.04 -34.65
CA MET A 162 -27.23 12.27 -35.23
C MET A 162 -28.01 13.07 -34.16
N ALA A 163 -27.39 13.98 -33.42
CA ALA A 163 -26.70 15.21 -33.86
C ALA A 163 -27.67 16.16 -34.59
N THR A 164 -28.23 17.09 -33.83
CA THR A 164 -28.96 18.26 -34.36
C THR A 164 -28.24 19.50 -33.85
N VAL A 165 -27.66 20.24 -34.80
CA VAL A 165 -27.08 21.56 -34.58
C VAL A 165 -28.23 22.57 -34.49
N GLN A 166 -28.14 23.53 -33.55
CA GLN A 166 -28.94 24.74 -33.63
C GLN A 166 -28.06 25.95 -33.33
N GLU A 167 -27.66 26.64 -34.39
CA GLU A 167 -26.99 27.93 -34.30
C GLU A 167 -27.98 28.99 -33.80
N SER A 168 -27.49 29.89 -32.93
CA SER A 168 -28.21 31.09 -32.49
C SER A 168 -27.19 32.21 -32.39
N SER A 169 -27.19 33.10 -33.38
CA SER A 169 -26.16 34.11 -33.59
C SER A 169 -26.51 35.48 -33.00
N GLY A 170 -25.58 36.05 -32.22
CA GLY A 170 -25.35 37.49 -32.07
C GLY A 170 -25.92 38.17 -30.82
N PRO A 171 -25.47 39.41 -30.51
CA PRO A 171 -24.21 40.07 -30.92
C PRO A 171 -23.35 40.51 -29.71
N LEU A 172 -22.14 41.02 -29.98
CA LEU A 172 -21.22 41.58 -28.98
C LEU A 172 -21.75 42.85 -28.32
N GLU A 173 -21.45 43.06 -27.02
CA GLU A 173 -20.88 44.31 -26.48
C GLU A 173 -19.95 44.01 -25.27
N ASP A 174 -18.67 44.36 -25.45
CA ASP A 174 -17.63 44.89 -24.56
C ASP A 174 -17.49 44.63 -23.03
N ALA A 175 -16.20 44.62 -22.65
CA ALA A 175 -15.57 45.13 -21.41
C ALA A 175 -15.34 44.23 -20.18
N GLU A 176 -14.04 44.02 -19.91
CA GLU A 176 -13.37 44.08 -18.60
C GLU A 176 -13.96 43.37 -17.37
N LYS A 177 -13.51 42.14 -17.11
CA LYS A 177 -12.46 41.88 -16.08
C LYS A 177 -12.01 40.42 -16.10
N GLY A 178 -10.74 40.20 -15.76
CA GLY A 178 -10.18 38.86 -15.58
C GLY A 178 -10.74 38.18 -14.33
N GLU A 179 -11.93 37.60 -14.45
CA GLU A 179 -12.48 36.67 -13.47
C GLU A 179 -11.62 35.40 -13.49
N THR A 180 -10.66 35.31 -12.56
CA THR A 180 -10.00 34.04 -12.25
C THR A 180 -11.08 33.09 -11.77
N THR A 181 -11.51 32.19 -12.64
CA THR A 181 -12.41 31.08 -12.32
C THR A 181 -11.76 30.21 -11.26
N GLU A 182 -12.02 30.54 -9.98
CA GLU A 182 -11.71 29.67 -8.85
C GLU A 182 -12.37 28.33 -9.15
N SER A 183 -11.57 27.34 -9.54
CA SER A 183 -12.06 25.98 -9.79
C SER A 183 -12.89 25.56 -8.57
N PRO A 184 -14.19 25.24 -8.75
CA PRO A 184 -15.13 25.20 -7.65
C PRO A 184 -14.65 24.20 -6.61
N ARG A 185 -14.20 24.72 -5.46
CA ARG A 185 -13.50 23.94 -4.42
C ARG A 185 -14.39 22.76 -4.04
N PHE A 186 -13.94 21.53 -4.36
CA PHE A 186 -14.75 20.30 -4.32
C PHE A 186 -15.35 20.05 -2.92
N LYS A 187 -16.57 20.55 -2.70
CA LYS A 187 -17.33 20.39 -1.46
C LYS A 187 -17.98 19.02 -1.49
N TRP A 188 -17.50 18.12 -0.63
CA TRP A 188 -18.05 16.78 -0.50
C TRP A 188 -19.54 16.83 -0.12
N GLY A 189 -20.39 16.31 -1.01
CA GLY A 189 -21.81 16.13 -0.78
C GLY A 189 -22.10 14.87 0.05
N GLN A 190 -23.35 14.70 0.49
CA GLN A 190 -23.74 13.56 1.34
C GLN A 190 -23.46 12.21 0.68
N ARG A 191 -23.62 12.10 -0.65
CA ARG A 191 -23.26 10.89 -1.40
C ARG A 191 -21.77 10.53 -1.25
N GLU A 192 -20.87 11.50 -1.33
CA GLU A 192 -19.43 11.25 -1.22
C GLU A 192 -19.03 10.86 0.22
N TRP A 193 -19.69 11.44 1.23
CA TRP A 193 -19.51 11.03 2.62
C TRP A 193 -19.98 9.59 2.88
N LEU A 194 -21.12 9.18 2.32
CA LEU A 194 -21.61 7.80 2.40
C LEU A 194 -20.67 6.81 1.69
N LEU A 195 -20.24 7.14 0.45
CA LEU A 195 -19.25 6.34 -0.29
C LEU A 195 -17.92 6.22 0.47
N PHE A 196 -17.48 7.29 1.14
CA PHE A 196 -16.27 7.28 1.97
C PHE A 196 -16.38 6.39 3.21
N VAL A 197 -17.50 6.42 3.93
CA VAL A 197 -17.71 5.54 5.09
C VAL A 197 -17.81 4.08 4.65
N ALA A 198 -18.52 3.79 3.55
CA ALA A 198 -18.56 2.45 2.97
C ALA A 198 -17.15 1.97 2.55
N ALA A 199 -16.38 2.81 1.86
CA ALA A 199 -15.00 2.52 1.46
C ALA A 199 -14.04 2.32 2.63
N TRP A 200 -14.21 3.06 3.73
CA TRP A 200 -13.42 2.86 4.95
C TRP A 200 -13.82 1.55 5.64
N GLY A 201 -15.11 1.19 5.65
CA GLY A 201 -15.57 -0.13 6.10
C GLY A 201 -14.96 -1.26 5.29
N GLU A 202 -15.09 -1.24 3.96
CA GLU A 202 -14.46 -2.24 3.08
C GLU A 202 -12.93 -2.29 3.27
N ALA A 203 -12.26 -1.14 3.45
CA ALA A 203 -10.83 -1.10 3.68
C ALA A 203 -10.42 -1.69 5.05
N VAL A 204 -11.23 -1.53 6.10
CA VAL A 204 -11.01 -2.19 7.40
C VAL A 204 -11.22 -3.70 7.27
N ASP A 205 -12.31 -4.13 6.63
CA ASP A 205 -12.65 -5.54 6.48
C ASP A 205 -11.63 -6.26 5.59
N ASP A 206 -11.25 -5.66 4.45
CA ASP A 206 -10.09 -6.07 3.65
C ASP A 206 -8.86 -6.24 4.54
N PHE A 207 -8.55 -5.29 5.41
CA PHE A 207 -7.30 -5.29 6.18
C PHE A 207 -7.30 -6.33 7.31
N VAL A 208 -8.47 -6.64 7.88
CA VAL A 208 -8.70 -7.77 8.79
C VAL A 208 -8.55 -9.09 8.04
N ASP A 209 -9.16 -9.23 6.86
CA ASP A 209 -9.07 -10.42 5.98
C ASP A 209 -7.67 -10.60 5.37
N TYR A 210 -6.95 -9.50 5.14
CA TYR A 210 -5.51 -9.48 4.84
C TYR A 210 -4.67 -9.86 6.07
N GLY A 211 -5.31 -10.40 7.11
CA GLY A 211 -4.73 -11.35 8.08
C GLY A 211 -3.40 -10.86 8.58
N ASN A 212 -3.35 -9.55 8.86
CA ASN A 212 -2.26 -8.97 9.59
C ASN A 212 -2.17 -9.72 10.89
N ASP A 213 -0.97 -10.22 11.17
CA ASP A 213 -0.74 -11.02 12.34
C ASP A 213 -1.21 -10.16 13.51
N GLN A 214 -2.14 -10.66 14.33
CA GLN A 214 -2.79 -9.90 15.42
C GLN A 214 -1.77 -9.29 16.41
N ARG A 215 -0.50 -9.71 16.28
CA ARG A 215 0.69 -9.30 17.00
C ARG A 215 1.38 -8.06 16.45
N GLU A 216 1.05 -7.61 15.23
CA GLU A 216 1.68 -6.47 14.57
C GLU A 216 0.74 -5.26 14.57
N LYS A 217 1.15 -4.16 15.22
CA LYS A 217 0.36 -2.91 15.28
C LYS A 217 0.44 -2.15 13.96
N VAL A 218 -0.17 -2.68 12.91
CA VAL A 218 -0.23 -2.02 11.60
C VAL A 218 -1.47 -1.14 11.53
N LYS A 219 -1.27 0.18 11.45
CA LYS A 219 -2.35 1.14 11.22
C LYS A 219 -2.94 0.95 9.81
N LEU A 220 -4.26 1.03 9.68
CA LEU A 220 -4.94 0.99 8.38
C LEU A 220 -4.36 2.06 7.43
N PRO A 221 -3.81 1.67 6.26
CA PRO A 221 -3.26 2.63 5.30
C PRO A 221 -4.36 3.41 4.59
N ASN A 222 -4.28 4.75 4.63
CA ASN A 222 -5.28 5.61 3.99
C ASN A 222 -5.32 5.47 2.45
N TRP A 223 -4.29 4.90 1.82
CA TRP A 223 -4.33 4.58 0.38
C TRP A 223 -5.32 3.45 0.06
N LEU A 224 -5.56 2.51 0.97
CA LEU A 224 -6.54 1.43 0.79
C LEU A 224 -7.96 1.98 0.84
N ILE A 225 -8.24 2.91 1.77
CA ILE A 225 -9.50 3.66 1.84
C ILE A 225 -9.71 4.46 0.53
N ARG A 226 -8.67 5.12 -0.01
CA ARG A 226 -8.75 5.80 -1.31
C ARG A 226 -9.11 4.84 -2.44
N GLN A 227 -8.44 3.68 -2.50
CA GLN A 227 -8.68 2.67 -3.54
C GLN A 227 -10.13 2.19 -3.50
N ARG A 228 -10.65 1.88 -2.31
CA ARG A 228 -12.05 1.48 -2.12
C ARG A 228 -13.03 2.61 -2.45
N PHE A 229 -12.71 3.86 -2.12
CA PHE A 229 -13.53 5.02 -2.46
C PHE A 229 -13.70 5.19 -3.98
N ILE A 230 -12.62 5.04 -4.73
CA ILE A 230 -12.66 5.09 -6.21
C ILE A 230 -13.41 3.88 -6.78
N ALA A 231 -13.17 2.68 -6.24
CA ALA A 231 -13.87 1.46 -6.67
C ALA A 231 -15.41 1.53 -6.47
N LEU A 232 -15.88 2.28 -5.47
CA LEU A 232 -17.30 2.56 -5.24
C LEU A 232 -17.85 3.77 -6.04
N GLY A 233 -17.07 4.33 -6.96
CA GLY A 233 -17.48 5.44 -7.83
C GLY A 233 -17.29 6.84 -7.21
N GLY A 234 -16.39 6.98 -6.24
CA GLY A 234 -15.90 8.28 -5.76
C GLY A 234 -14.89 8.92 -6.71
N SER A 235 -14.72 10.24 -6.64
CA SER A 235 -13.84 10.99 -7.55
C SER A 235 -12.37 10.53 -7.51
N GLU A 236 -11.81 10.22 -8.68
CA GLU A 236 -10.40 9.80 -8.85
C GLU A 236 -9.40 10.89 -8.44
N GLU A 237 -9.77 12.16 -8.55
CA GLU A 237 -8.97 13.31 -8.13
C GLU A 237 -8.74 13.35 -6.61
N THR A 238 -9.56 12.63 -5.84
CA THR A 238 -9.46 12.57 -4.38
C THR A 238 -8.10 12.03 -3.94
N THR A 239 -7.26 12.89 -3.37
CA THR A 239 -5.92 12.50 -2.91
C THR A 239 -5.95 11.69 -1.61
N VAL A 240 -4.86 10.95 -1.31
CA VAL A 240 -4.70 10.26 -0.01
C VAL A 240 -4.66 11.28 1.15
N GLY A 241 -4.17 12.50 0.90
CA GLY A 241 -4.24 13.62 1.85
C GLY A 241 -5.68 14.01 2.18
N SER A 242 -6.54 14.15 1.15
CA SER A 242 -7.97 14.39 1.32
C SER A 242 -8.63 13.29 2.16
N ILE A 243 -8.46 12.02 1.79
CA ILE A 243 -8.95 10.86 2.57
C ILE A 243 -8.49 10.92 4.05
N THR A 244 -7.24 11.31 4.29
CA THR A 244 -6.67 11.47 5.64
C THR A 244 -7.32 12.61 6.44
N ALA A 245 -7.64 13.73 5.78
CA ALA A 245 -8.36 14.85 6.40
C ALA A 245 -9.83 14.48 6.68
N LYS A 246 -10.51 13.86 5.71
CA LYS A 246 -11.91 13.42 5.81
C LYS A 246 -12.10 12.38 6.92
N LYS A 247 -11.21 11.38 7.01
CA LYS A 247 -11.19 10.42 8.13
C LYS A 247 -11.10 11.09 9.50
N ARG A 248 -10.18 12.06 9.66
CA ARG A 248 -10.05 12.82 10.92
C ARG A 248 -11.31 13.62 11.25
N CYS A 249 -11.95 14.23 10.25
CA CYS A 249 -13.21 14.95 10.40
C CYS A 249 -14.33 14.03 10.90
N VAL A 250 -14.52 12.88 10.25
CA VAL A 250 -15.56 11.90 10.62
C VAL A 250 -15.35 11.34 12.02
N ILE A 251 -14.12 10.97 12.39
CA ILE A 251 -13.80 10.48 13.75
C ILE A 251 -14.15 11.54 14.82
N GLN A 252 -13.77 12.81 14.59
CA GLN A 252 -14.07 13.89 15.53
C GLN A 252 -15.58 14.14 15.65
N SER A 253 -16.30 14.18 14.51
CA SER A 253 -17.75 14.36 14.49
C SER A 253 -18.48 13.17 15.13
N PHE A 254 -18.00 11.94 14.95
CA PHE A 254 -18.55 10.76 15.60
C PHE A 254 -18.42 10.81 17.13
N HIS A 255 -17.22 11.09 17.66
CA HIS A 255 -17.04 11.20 19.11
C HIS A 255 -17.90 12.32 19.71
N PHE A 256 -17.99 13.47 19.03
CA PHE A 256 -18.87 14.56 19.41
C PHE A 256 -20.36 14.14 19.48
N VAL A 257 -20.87 13.48 18.42
CA VAL A 257 -22.25 12.99 18.39
C VAL A 257 -22.49 11.98 19.52
N ARG A 258 -21.53 11.08 19.78
CA ARG A 258 -21.61 10.08 20.85
C ARG A 258 -21.68 10.73 22.24
N GLU A 259 -20.88 11.76 22.49
CA GLU A 259 -20.91 12.53 23.74
C GLU A 259 -22.23 13.30 23.91
N CYS A 260 -22.72 13.95 22.85
CA CYS A 260 -24.00 14.65 22.88
C CYS A 260 -25.20 13.71 23.07
N ALA A 261 -25.22 12.55 22.43
CA ALA A 261 -26.27 11.54 22.61
C ALA A 261 -26.33 11.07 24.07
N ALA A 262 -25.20 10.69 24.67
CA ALA A 262 -25.13 10.30 26.07
C ALA A 262 -25.54 11.43 27.03
N ALA A 263 -25.22 12.69 26.71
CA ALA A 263 -25.57 13.84 27.54
C ALA A 263 -27.06 14.21 27.46
N LEU A 264 -27.73 13.98 26.33
CA LEU A 264 -29.19 14.15 26.18
C LEU A 264 -29.92 13.01 26.90
N GLU A 265 -29.51 11.76 26.67
CA GLU A 265 -30.05 10.58 27.34
C GLU A 265 -29.99 10.72 28.87
N ALA A 266 -28.85 11.16 29.41
CA ALA A 266 -28.66 11.38 30.84
C ALA A 266 -29.43 12.59 31.42
N ARG A 267 -29.88 13.53 30.57
CA ARG A 267 -30.57 14.76 31.01
C ARG A 267 -32.09 14.62 31.03
N ASP A 268 -32.66 14.09 29.95
CA ASP A 268 -34.10 14.00 29.75
C ASP A 268 -34.56 12.75 28.98
N GLY A 269 -33.63 11.84 28.65
CA GLY A 269 -33.93 10.63 27.89
C GLY A 269 -34.09 10.85 26.38
N SER A 270 -33.82 12.05 25.86
CA SER A 270 -33.94 12.32 24.42
C SER A 270 -32.83 11.65 23.61
N ASP A 271 -33.20 11.02 22.49
CA ASP A 271 -32.26 10.54 21.49
C ASP A 271 -31.79 11.68 20.58
N TRP A 272 -30.46 11.81 20.42
CA TRP A 272 -29.84 12.75 19.49
C TRP A 272 -30.42 12.67 18.07
N PHE A 273 -30.75 11.48 17.58
CA PHE A 273 -31.24 11.27 16.22
C PHE A 273 -32.72 11.60 16.02
N GLN A 274 -33.47 11.83 17.10
CA GLN A 274 -34.85 12.34 17.05
C GLN A 274 -34.92 13.86 16.93
N LEU A 275 -33.83 14.58 17.26
CA LEU A 275 -33.74 16.02 17.10
C LEU A 275 -33.78 16.45 15.63
N ALA A 276 -34.48 17.55 15.35
CA ALA A 276 -34.54 18.08 13.99
C ALA A 276 -33.14 18.47 13.49
N TYR A 277 -32.89 18.39 12.18
CA TYR A 277 -31.59 18.74 11.58
C TYR A 277 -31.05 20.10 12.06
N ASN A 278 -31.92 21.11 12.12
CA ASN A 278 -31.55 22.46 12.57
C ASN A 278 -31.10 22.50 14.04
N GLU A 279 -31.59 21.60 14.89
CA GLU A 279 -31.23 21.51 16.30
C GLU A 279 -29.89 20.80 16.46
N ARG A 280 -29.73 19.64 15.81
CA ARG A 280 -28.45 18.90 15.71
C ARG A 280 -27.34 19.82 15.20
N PHE A 281 -27.59 20.54 14.11
CA PHE A 281 -26.66 21.52 13.52
C PHE A 281 -26.34 22.69 14.46
N ARG A 282 -27.33 23.23 15.19
CA ARG A 282 -27.12 24.29 16.19
C ARG A 282 -26.28 23.81 17.39
N LEU A 283 -26.51 22.60 17.89
CA LEU A 283 -25.72 22.01 18.97
C LEU A 283 -24.28 21.77 18.52
N GLN A 284 -24.09 21.21 17.32
CA GLN A 284 -22.78 21.03 16.70
C GLN A 284 -22.03 22.36 16.54
N ARG A 285 -22.71 23.43 16.09
CA ARG A 285 -22.14 24.79 15.96
C ARG A 285 -21.80 25.48 17.28
N LYS A 286 -22.52 25.21 18.37
CA LYS A 286 -22.25 25.84 19.67
C LYS A 286 -20.99 25.30 20.34
N LEU A 287 -20.64 24.04 20.08
CA LEU A 287 -19.53 23.34 20.73
C LEU A 287 -18.28 23.26 19.83
N ILE A 288 -18.46 23.13 18.51
CA ILE A 288 -17.38 23.35 17.54
C ILE A 288 -17.19 24.87 17.38
N GLY A 289 -16.30 25.44 18.20
CA GLY A 289 -16.11 26.89 18.33
C GLY A 289 -15.92 27.63 16.99
N PRO A 290 -16.27 28.93 16.92
CA PRO A 290 -16.53 29.65 15.66
C PRO A 290 -15.36 29.65 14.64
N LYS A 291 -14.11 29.50 15.10
CA LYS A 291 -12.91 29.37 14.25
C LYS A 291 -12.83 28.05 13.46
N SER A 292 -13.70 27.07 13.75
CA SER A 292 -13.65 25.71 13.22
C SER A 292 -14.75 25.41 12.20
N SER A 293 -15.16 26.41 11.40
CA SER A 293 -16.25 26.28 10.41
C SER A 293 -16.04 25.15 9.38
N GLN A 294 -14.78 24.84 9.03
CA GLN A 294 -14.43 23.74 8.12
C GLN A 294 -14.73 22.33 8.66
N ARG A 295 -14.97 22.16 9.98
CA ARG A 295 -15.24 20.83 10.58
C ARG A 295 -16.73 20.45 10.65
N LEU A 296 -17.62 21.37 10.30
CA LEU A 296 -19.08 21.19 10.35
C LEU A 296 -19.65 20.58 9.04
N GLY A 297 -18.84 19.81 8.31
CA GLY A 297 -19.11 19.46 6.91
C GLY A 297 -19.65 18.05 6.64
N CYS A 298 -19.77 17.19 7.65
CA CYS A 298 -20.38 15.86 7.49
C CYS A 298 -21.66 15.77 8.34
N GLU A 299 -22.79 15.57 7.67
CA GLU A 299 -24.04 15.18 8.35
C GLU A 299 -23.97 13.68 8.63
N ILE A 300 -23.90 13.32 9.91
CA ILE A 300 -23.94 11.94 10.35
C ILE A 300 -25.38 11.60 10.72
N ASP A 301 -26.05 10.84 9.85
CA ASP A 301 -27.33 10.19 10.16
C ASP A 301 -27.13 8.94 11.05
N LEU A 302 -28.24 8.35 11.52
CA LEU A 302 -28.22 7.21 12.44
C LEU A 302 -27.50 5.97 11.84
N GLN A 303 -27.68 5.72 10.54
CA GLN A 303 -27.09 4.57 9.87
C GLN A 303 -25.58 4.79 9.66
N MET A 304 -25.19 5.99 9.24
CA MET A 304 -23.80 6.41 9.13
C MET A 304 -23.10 6.37 10.50
N PHE A 305 -23.78 6.78 11.58
CA PHE A 305 -23.25 6.68 12.95
C PHE A 305 -22.96 5.24 13.37
N ALA A 306 -23.93 4.32 13.18
CA ALA A 306 -23.76 2.90 13.49
C ALA A 306 -22.64 2.24 12.66
N ASN A 307 -22.53 2.62 11.38
CA ASN A 307 -21.44 2.18 10.52
C ASN A 307 -20.09 2.70 11.03
N ILE A 308 -19.96 3.99 11.35
CA ILE A 308 -18.71 4.56 11.87
C ILE A 308 -18.31 3.92 13.21
N ALA A 309 -19.27 3.65 14.12
CA ALA A 309 -19.00 2.92 15.36
C ALA A 309 -18.36 1.56 15.07
N THR A 310 -19.00 0.75 14.22
CA THR A 310 -18.53 -0.58 13.81
C THR A 310 -17.12 -0.52 13.17
N ILE A 311 -16.86 0.50 12.36
CA ILE A 311 -15.56 0.72 11.70
C ILE A 311 -14.48 1.10 12.72
N ILE A 312 -14.79 1.98 13.66
CA ILE A 312 -13.85 2.41 14.72
C ILE A 312 -13.55 1.25 15.67
N ASP A 313 -14.54 0.46 16.07
CA ASP A 313 -14.35 -0.69 16.95
C ASP A 313 -13.45 -1.76 16.29
N LYS A 314 -13.67 -2.04 15.00
CA LYS A 314 -12.79 -2.91 14.19
C LYS A 314 -11.38 -2.34 14.06
N GLU A 315 -11.22 -1.03 13.83
CA GLU A 315 -9.89 -0.39 13.75
C GLU A 315 -9.19 -0.31 15.12
N GLU A 316 -9.94 -0.20 16.22
CA GLU A 316 -9.40 -0.29 17.58
C GLU A 316 -8.98 -1.73 17.93
N MET A 317 -9.70 -2.76 17.47
CA MET A 317 -9.22 -4.15 17.57
C MET A 317 -7.86 -4.34 16.86
N LEU A 318 -7.66 -3.74 15.68
CA LEU A 318 -6.35 -3.78 14.99
C LEU A 318 -5.21 -3.12 15.81
N LEU A 319 -5.53 -2.18 16.72
CA LEU A 319 -4.54 -1.45 17.54
C LEU A 319 -4.32 -2.06 18.94
N THR A 320 -5.33 -2.74 19.49
CA THR A 320 -5.38 -3.20 20.89
C THR A 320 -4.86 -4.62 21.11
N VAL A 321 -4.85 -5.49 20.09
CA VAL A 321 -4.54 -6.94 20.25
C VAL A 321 -3.06 -7.23 20.62
N THR A 322 -2.21 -6.21 20.77
CA THR A 322 -0.97 -6.32 21.56
C THR A 322 -0.90 -5.38 22.75
N GLY A 323 -0.94 -5.96 23.94
CA GLY A 323 -0.73 -5.18 25.15
C GLY A 323 -1.10 -5.80 26.48
N GLY A 324 -1.45 -7.09 26.53
CA GLY A 324 -1.36 -7.87 27.77
C GLY A 324 0.10 -7.93 28.24
N LYS A 325 0.60 -6.81 28.77
CA LYS A 325 1.91 -6.71 29.41
C LYS A 325 1.86 -7.73 30.54
N ARG A 326 2.48 -8.90 30.33
CA ARG A 326 3.01 -9.70 31.43
C ARG A 326 3.92 -8.75 32.19
N LYS A 327 3.37 -8.14 33.25
CA LYS A 327 4.05 -7.27 34.18
C LYS A 327 5.20 -8.11 34.71
N ARG A 328 6.37 -7.94 34.08
CA ARG A 328 7.60 -8.64 34.44
C ARG A 328 7.94 -8.05 35.80
N SER A 329 7.38 -8.65 36.83
CA SER A 329 7.64 -8.32 38.20
C SER A 329 9.14 -8.47 38.37
N ARG A 330 9.84 -7.33 38.37
CA ARG A 330 11.16 -7.22 38.98
C ARG A 330 10.93 -7.52 40.46
N LYS A 331 10.86 -8.81 40.78
CA LYS A 331 10.83 -9.35 42.13
C LYS A 331 12.23 -9.13 42.69
N ARG A 332 12.53 -7.87 43.02
CA ARG A 332 13.70 -7.48 43.79
C ARG A 332 13.41 -8.01 45.19
N ALA A 333 13.91 -9.21 45.47
CA ALA A 333 13.65 -9.89 46.72
C ALA A 333 14.33 -9.11 47.86
N PRO A 334 13.62 -8.80 48.96
CA PRO A 334 14.27 -8.67 50.25
C PRO A 334 14.63 -10.08 50.74
N SER A 335 15.84 -10.22 51.27
CA SER A 335 16.38 -11.47 51.83
C SER A 335 15.73 -11.79 53.18
N VAL A 336 15.11 -12.97 53.32
CA VAL A 336 14.89 -13.65 54.62
C VAL A 336 14.97 -15.17 54.44
N SER A 337 15.26 -15.87 55.53
CA SER A 337 15.79 -17.24 55.62
C SER A 337 14.78 -18.40 55.53
N SER A 338 15.36 -19.60 55.36
CA SER A 338 14.99 -20.89 55.99
C SER A 338 13.85 -21.81 55.47
N GLU A 339 14.32 -22.99 55.04
CA GLU A 339 13.98 -24.36 55.55
C GLU A 339 12.77 -25.19 55.05
N SER A 340 13.14 -26.37 54.50
CA SER A 340 12.38 -27.64 54.41
C SER A 340 11.13 -27.67 53.49
N SER A 341 10.62 -28.81 52.99
CA SER A 341 11.02 -30.22 53.17
C SER A 341 10.63 -31.11 51.97
N LEU A 342 11.44 -32.13 51.69
CA LEU A 342 11.14 -33.48 51.17
C LEU A 342 10.09 -33.77 50.05
N ALA A 343 10.63 -34.36 48.96
CA ALA A 343 10.31 -35.67 48.37
C ALA A 343 8.91 -36.04 47.78
N ALA A 344 8.91 -36.41 46.49
CA ALA A 344 8.14 -37.52 45.90
C ALA A 344 8.79 -37.98 44.57
N SER A 345 8.51 -39.20 44.10
CA SER A 345 9.37 -39.98 43.17
C SER A 345 8.73 -40.40 41.81
N SER A 346 9.62 -40.86 40.89
CA SER A 346 9.49 -41.62 39.60
C SER A 346 8.23 -42.47 39.35
N PRO A 347 7.80 -42.81 38.10
CA PRO A 347 8.53 -43.54 37.02
C PRO A 347 8.18 -43.10 35.54
N ARG A 348 8.44 -43.83 34.42
CA ARG A 348 9.66 -44.50 33.85
C ARG A 348 9.38 -45.06 32.42
N SER A 349 10.20 -44.74 31.40
CA SER A 349 10.33 -45.40 30.06
C SER A 349 9.11 -45.38 29.08
N PRO A 350 9.22 -45.85 27.81
CA PRO A 350 10.37 -46.01 26.87
C PRO A 350 10.25 -45.03 25.65
N SER A 351 11.22 -44.71 24.80
CA SER A 351 12.31 -45.44 24.08
C SER A 351 11.82 -46.37 22.96
N LEU A 352 11.86 -45.89 21.71
CA LEU A 352 11.84 -46.72 20.49
C LEU A 352 12.81 -46.13 19.44
N GLU A 353 13.42 -47.02 18.68
CA GLU A 353 14.49 -46.79 17.70
C GLU A 353 13.97 -46.72 16.25
N PRO A 354 14.80 -46.33 15.26
CA PRO A 354 14.36 -46.14 13.88
C PRO A 354 14.39 -47.44 13.06
N GLU A 355 13.48 -47.58 12.10
CA GLU A 355 13.62 -48.58 11.04
C GLU A 355 14.26 -47.94 9.80
N GLU A 356 15.37 -48.55 9.36
CA GLU A 356 15.86 -48.42 7.99
C GLU A 356 14.95 -49.24 7.07
N LEU A 357 14.59 -48.69 5.91
CA LEU A 357 14.22 -49.51 4.76
C LEU A 357 14.75 -48.86 3.49
N SER A 358 15.65 -49.59 2.83
CA SER A 358 16.09 -49.36 1.46
C SER A 358 14.96 -49.65 0.47
N ASP A 359 14.91 -48.94 -0.66
CA ASP A 359 14.68 -49.62 -1.92
C ASP A 359 15.24 -48.85 -3.13
N LEU A 360 15.45 -49.57 -4.23
CA LEU A 360 16.09 -49.08 -5.45
C LEU A 360 15.08 -48.67 -6.54
N GLU A 361 15.32 -47.53 -7.19
CA GLU A 361 14.96 -47.25 -8.61
C GLU A 361 16.15 -46.47 -9.19
N GLU A 362 17.01 -47.06 -10.02
CA GLU A 362 16.83 -47.42 -11.44
C GLU A 362 16.74 -46.19 -12.36
N THR A 363 17.90 -45.75 -12.83
CA THR A 363 18.09 -44.56 -13.69
C THR A 363 17.82 -44.89 -15.17
N PRO A 364 16.87 -44.23 -15.85
CA PRO A 364 16.68 -44.40 -17.30
C PRO A 364 17.76 -43.67 -18.12
N PRO A 365 18.14 -44.19 -19.31
CA PRO A 365 19.20 -43.63 -20.14
C PRO A 365 18.79 -42.34 -20.91
N PRO A 366 19.75 -41.46 -21.25
CA PRO A 366 19.47 -40.21 -21.95
C PRO A 366 19.15 -40.40 -23.45
N PRO A 367 18.24 -39.61 -24.04
CA PRO A 367 17.98 -39.61 -25.48
C PRO A 367 19.09 -38.91 -26.30
N PRO A 368 19.26 -39.25 -27.59
CA PRO A 368 20.35 -38.74 -28.43
C PRO A 368 20.16 -37.27 -28.88
N ALA A 369 21.30 -36.61 -29.13
CA ALA A 369 21.38 -35.20 -29.47
C ALA A 369 20.78 -34.84 -30.84
N SER A 370 20.16 -33.66 -30.93
CA SER A 370 19.68 -33.05 -32.17
C SER A 370 20.76 -32.16 -32.81
N PRO A 371 20.78 -32.01 -34.15
CA PRO A 371 21.80 -31.23 -34.86
C PRO A 371 21.59 -29.71 -34.75
N PRO A 372 22.66 -28.89 -34.88
CA PRO A 372 22.58 -27.43 -34.79
C PRO A 372 21.94 -26.79 -36.04
N PRO A 373 21.19 -25.68 -35.88
CA PRO A 373 20.67 -24.89 -37.01
C PRO A 373 21.77 -24.05 -37.69
N PRO A 374 21.60 -23.67 -38.96
CA PRO A 374 22.62 -22.96 -39.74
C PRO A 374 22.78 -21.48 -39.32
N SER A 375 24.03 -21.05 -39.21
CA SER A 375 24.41 -19.66 -38.98
C SER A 375 24.07 -18.76 -40.19
N VAL A 376 23.15 -17.82 -40.01
CA VAL A 376 22.88 -16.77 -41.01
C VAL A 376 23.67 -15.52 -40.61
N SER A 377 24.72 -15.22 -41.36
CA SER A 377 25.48 -13.98 -41.22
C SER A 377 24.73 -12.83 -41.90
N VAL A 378 23.98 -12.05 -41.13
CA VAL A 378 23.46 -10.73 -41.56
C VAL A 378 24.50 -9.67 -41.20
N HIS A 379 24.85 -8.81 -42.15
CA HIS A 379 25.95 -7.87 -42.01
C HIS A 379 25.52 -6.50 -42.55
N GLY A 380 25.57 -5.47 -41.69
CA GLY A 380 25.52 -4.05 -42.08
C GLY A 380 24.16 -3.35 -41.95
N GLU A 381 24.22 -2.09 -41.51
CA GLU A 381 23.18 -1.04 -41.55
C GLU A 381 22.19 -0.90 -40.35
N GLU A 382 22.70 -0.76 -39.12
CA GLU A 382 21.88 -0.39 -37.93
C GLU A 382 22.22 0.97 -37.25
N ASP A 383 23.34 1.62 -37.61
CA ASP A 383 23.87 2.80 -36.88
C ASP A 383 23.05 4.10 -36.98
N ALA A 384 21.97 4.13 -37.77
CA ALA A 384 21.13 5.33 -37.96
C ALA A 384 19.85 5.37 -37.10
N SER A 385 19.44 4.24 -36.49
CA SER A 385 18.14 4.14 -35.82
C SER A 385 18.18 4.46 -34.32
N SER A 386 19.29 4.18 -33.63
CA SER A 386 19.36 4.29 -32.16
C SER A 386 19.42 5.72 -31.62
N GLN A 387 19.92 6.68 -32.42
CA GLN A 387 20.16 8.06 -31.97
C GLN A 387 18.86 8.86 -31.73
N VAL A 388 17.71 8.38 -32.24
CA VAL A 388 16.42 9.02 -31.99
C VAL A 388 15.90 8.67 -30.59
N ASP A 389 16.05 7.42 -30.15
CA ASP A 389 15.55 6.96 -28.85
C ASP A 389 16.33 7.56 -27.67
N GLU A 390 17.65 7.77 -27.80
CA GLU A 390 18.45 8.39 -26.73
C GLU A 390 17.94 9.81 -26.37
N LYS A 391 17.60 10.63 -27.36
CA LYS A 391 17.03 11.97 -27.16
C LYS A 391 15.63 11.92 -26.55
N VAL A 392 14.81 10.93 -26.91
CA VAL A 392 13.49 10.73 -26.31
C VAL A 392 13.64 10.36 -24.84
N ILE A 393 14.54 9.44 -24.51
CA ILE A 393 14.86 9.04 -23.12
C ILE A 393 15.38 10.24 -22.30
N GLU A 394 16.31 11.03 -22.85
CA GLU A 394 16.84 12.23 -22.19
C GLU A 394 15.72 13.25 -21.90
N SER A 395 14.87 13.55 -22.88
CA SER A 395 13.73 14.47 -22.69
C SER A 395 12.70 13.95 -21.67
N LEU A 396 12.50 12.64 -21.59
CA LEU A 396 11.59 12.01 -20.63
C LEU A 396 12.13 12.11 -19.19
N LEU A 397 13.44 11.91 -19.03
CA LEU A 397 14.13 12.07 -17.75
C LEU A 397 14.16 13.54 -17.29
N GLU A 398 14.41 14.48 -18.20
CA GLU A 398 14.35 15.91 -17.91
C GLU A 398 12.94 16.33 -17.47
N ALA A 399 11.90 15.95 -18.21
CA ALA A 399 10.51 16.22 -17.85
C ALA A 399 10.09 15.57 -16.51
N GLN A 400 10.57 14.36 -16.22
CA GLN A 400 10.33 13.70 -14.94
C GLN A 400 11.03 14.43 -13.78
N ASN A 401 12.27 14.89 -13.99
CA ASN A 401 13.03 15.62 -12.99
C ASN A 401 12.41 17.00 -12.70
N ALA A 402 12.06 17.76 -13.75
CA ALA A 402 11.36 19.04 -13.62
C ALA A 402 10.04 18.91 -12.84
N ARG A 403 9.26 17.85 -13.10
CA ARG A 403 8.03 17.56 -12.34
C ARG A 403 8.30 17.23 -10.87
N PHE A 404 9.40 16.54 -10.57
CA PHE A 404 9.81 16.27 -9.19
C PHE A 404 10.28 17.53 -8.47
N GLU A 405 11.03 18.40 -9.15
CA GLU A 405 11.47 19.69 -8.59
C GLU A 405 10.28 20.61 -8.32
N GLN A 406 9.29 20.67 -9.21
CA GLN A 406 8.03 21.40 -8.98
C GLN A 406 7.29 20.87 -7.75
N LEU A 407 7.09 19.55 -7.63
CA LEU A 407 6.43 18.95 -6.45
C LEU A 407 7.17 19.29 -5.15
N MET A 408 8.50 19.33 -5.20
CA MET A 408 9.35 19.73 -4.07
C MET A 408 9.33 21.24 -3.81
N HIS A 409 9.02 22.07 -4.80
CA HIS A 409 8.74 23.51 -4.63
C HIS A 409 7.39 23.69 -3.91
N ASP A 410 6.32 23.13 -4.47
CA ASP A 410 4.95 23.24 -3.93
C ASP A 410 4.87 22.79 -2.46
N LEU A 411 5.54 21.68 -2.12
CA LEU A 411 5.57 21.16 -0.74
C LEU A 411 6.38 22.05 0.22
N ARG A 412 7.37 22.82 -0.27
CA ARG A 412 8.06 23.83 0.56
C ARG A 412 7.17 25.06 0.77
N GLU A 413 6.44 25.48 -0.26
CA GLU A 413 5.50 26.61 -0.22
C GLU A 413 4.34 26.32 0.74
N GLU A 414 3.70 25.14 0.64
CA GLU A 414 2.67 24.68 1.58
C GLU A 414 3.18 24.71 3.03
N ARG A 415 4.41 24.23 3.26
CA ARG A 415 5.07 24.27 4.57
C ARG A 415 5.51 25.65 5.04
N MET A 416 5.63 26.64 4.15
CA MET A 416 5.86 28.04 4.52
C MET A 416 4.56 28.71 4.94
N GLU A 417 3.48 28.51 4.17
CA GLU A 417 2.17 29.09 4.48
C GLU A 417 1.57 28.46 5.75
N GLU A 418 1.74 27.14 5.99
CA GLU A 418 1.38 26.50 7.27
C GLU A 418 2.10 27.14 8.47
N ARG A 419 3.39 27.48 8.33
CA ARG A 419 4.16 28.15 9.40
C ARG A 419 3.66 29.58 9.64
N LYS A 420 3.37 30.33 8.58
CA LYS A 420 2.80 31.69 8.65
C LYS A 420 1.41 31.70 9.31
N GLN A 421 0.55 30.73 8.99
CA GLN A 421 -0.75 30.57 9.65
C GLN A 421 -0.61 30.22 11.13
N ASN A 422 0.30 29.29 11.48
CA ASN A 422 0.58 28.95 12.87
C ASN A 422 1.14 30.15 13.66
N GLN A 423 1.99 30.99 13.04
CA GLN A 423 2.51 32.21 13.64
C GLN A 423 1.40 33.25 13.87
N ALA A 424 0.55 33.50 12.87
CA ALA A 424 -0.58 34.41 13.00
C ALA A 424 -1.53 33.98 14.13
N MET A 425 -1.80 32.67 14.24
CA MET A 425 -2.59 32.10 15.34
C MET A 425 -1.93 32.30 16.72
N LEU A 426 -0.60 32.14 16.83
CA LEU A 426 0.12 32.37 18.09
C LEU A 426 0.10 33.84 18.52
N LEU A 427 0.27 34.78 17.58
CA LEU A 427 0.12 36.22 17.84
C LEU A 427 -1.32 36.56 18.28
N GLU A 428 -2.33 35.97 17.63
CA GLU A 428 -3.74 36.15 18.03
C GLU A 428 -4.00 35.65 19.47
N ILE A 429 -3.42 34.50 19.85
CA ILE A 429 -3.50 33.94 21.21
C ILE A 429 -2.80 34.83 22.24
N LEU A 430 -1.65 35.42 21.88
CA LEU A 430 -0.94 36.37 22.75
C LEU A 430 -1.76 37.64 22.96
N HIS A 431 -2.32 38.23 21.89
CA HIS A 431 -3.21 39.38 21.99
C HIS A 431 -4.48 39.09 22.81
N GLN A 432 -5.01 37.86 22.75
CA GLN A 432 -6.18 37.44 23.55
C GLN A 432 -5.87 37.13 25.02
N ARG A 433 -4.58 37.02 25.39
CA ARG A 433 -4.14 36.68 26.77
C ARG A 433 -3.40 37.80 27.49
N ALA A 434 -2.99 38.85 26.79
CA ALA A 434 -2.44 40.04 27.43
C ALA A 434 -3.53 40.72 28.28
N PRO A 435 -3.36 40.83 29.61
CA PRO A 435 -4.31 41.55 30.45
C PRO A 435 -4.25 43.06 30.12
N PRO A 436 -5.36 43.80 30.20
CA PRO A 436 -5.44 45.20 29.77
C PRO A 436 -4.66 46.20 30.64
N GLU A 437 -3.99 45.75 31.71
CA GLU A 437 -3.24 46.61 32.65
C GLU A 437 -1.72 46.61 32.42
N ASP A 438 -1.17 45.69 31.61
CA ASP A 438 0.27 45.67 31.32
C ASP A 438 0.65 46.63 30.18
N SER A 439 1.69 47.45 30.42
CA SER A 439 2.17 48.51 29.51
C SER A 439 2.34 48.03 28.06
N PRO A 440 1.93 48.83 27.04
CA PRO A 440 2.00 48.46 25.62
C PRO A 440 3.41 48.14 25.11
N GLN A 441 4.47 48.45 25.87
CA GLN A 441 5.84 48.04 25.58
C GLN A 441 6.03 46.51 25.57
N ASN A 442 5.30 45.74 26.40
CA ASN A 442 5.48 44.28 26.47
C ASN A 442 5.01 43.57 25.19
N ALA A 443 3.91 44.02 24.59
CA ALA A 443 3.41 43.46 23.33
C ALA A 443 4.41 43.72 22.18
N SER A 444 4.87 44.97 22.04
CA SER A 444 5.86 45.35 21.02
C SER A 444 7.21 44.63 21.19
N TYR A 445 7.67 44.43 22.43
CA TYR A 445 8.88 43.65 22.70
C TYR A 445 8.74 42.18 22.29
N MET A 446 7.61 41.54 22.63
CA MET A 446 7.34 40.14 22.25
C MET A 446 7.23 39.97 20.73
N GLU A 447 6.55 40.89 20.03
CA GLU A 447 6.45 40.90 18.58
C GLU A 447 7.84 41.06 17.92
N THR A 448 8.66 41.99 18.43
CA THR A 448 10.05 42.18 17.98
C THR A 448 10.92 40.93 18.22
N LEU A 449 10.75 40.26 19.36
CA LEU A 449 11.50 39.05 19.70
C LEU A 449 11.13 37.87 18.80
N VAL A 450 9.84 37.68 18.51
CA VAL A 450 9.34 36.67 17.57
C VAL A 450 9.85 36.96 16.15
N GLY A 451 9.83 38.23 15.72
CA GLY A 451 10.38 38.66 14.44
C GLY A 451 11.87 38.30 14.29
N LYS A 452 12.70 38.59 15.30
CA LYS A 452 14.13 38.25 15.29
C LYS A 452 14.39 36.75 15.27
N GLN A 453 13.61 35.95 16.01
CA GLN A 453 13.74 34.49 15.95
C GLN A 453 13.35 33.92 14.58
N GLN A 454 12.35 34.52 13.92
CA GLN A 454 11.95 34.15 12.57
C GLN A 454 13.04 34.49 11.54
N GLU A 455 13.62 35.69 11.61
CA GLU A 455 14.73 36.13 10.75
C GLU A 455 15.92 35.17 10.85
N GLN A 456 16.39 34.88 12.07
CA GLN A 456 17.46 33.91 12.33
C GLN A 456 17.17 32.50 11.78
N LEU A 457 15.91 32.05 11.84
CA LEU A 457 15.51 30.74 11.30
C LEU A 457 15.54 30.75 9.76
N MET A 458 15.10 31.85 9.14
CA MET A 458 15.11 32.03 7.68
C MET A 458 16.53 32.10 7.13
N ASP A 459 17.43 32.82 7.81
CA ASP A 459 18.85 32.89 7.47
C ASP A 459 19.51 31.50 7.52
N LEU A 460 19.24 30.72 8.57
CA LEU A 460 19.74 29.35 8.69
C LEU A 460 19.23 28.43 7.56
N PHE A 461 17.96 28.58 7.15
CA PHE A 461 17.42 27.84 6.00
C PHE A 461 18.04 28.29 4.68
N ALA A 462 18.29 29.58 4.48
CA ALA A 462 18.96 30.11 3.31
C ALA A 462 20.41 29.61 3.23
N GLN A 463 21.12 29.58 4.36
CA GLN A 463 22.46 29.01 4.46
C GLN A 463 22.49 27.53 4.07
N MET A 464 21.63 26.68 4.66
CA MET A 464 21.59 25.24 4.30
C MET A 464 21.26 24.99 2.82
N GLN A 465 20.44 25.84 2.20
CA GLN A 465 20.15 25.72 0.75
C GLN A 465 21.36 26.11 -0.09
N LYS A 466 22.09 27.15 0.30
CA LYS A 466 23.35 27.56 -0.34
C LYS A 466 24.42 26.46 -0.23
N GLU A 467 24.56 25.85 0.94
CA GLU A 467 25.49 24.73 1.17
C GLU A 467 25.13 23.52 0.29
N ARG A 468 23.86 23.09 0.25
CA ARG A 468 23.42 21.99 -0.63
C ARG A 468 23.55 22.32 -2.12
N GLN A 469 23.42 23.58 -2.49
CA GLN A 469 23.65 24.01 -3.87
C GLN A 469 25.13 23.90 -4.25
N GLN A 470 26.02 24.34 -3.36
CA GLN A 470 27.47 24.17 -3.50
C GLN A 470 27.86 22.68 -3.61
N GLU A 471 27.33 21.80 -2.75
CA GLU A 471 27.57 20.35 -2.81
C GLU A 471 27.21 19.75 -4.18
N ARG A 472 26.13 20.22 -4.81
CA ARG A 472 25.72 19.77 -6.16
C ARG A 472 26.65 20.30 -7.24
N GLU A 473 27.07 21.56 -7.15
CA GLU A 473 28.02 22.16 -8.09
C GLU A 473 29.40 21.48 -8.00
N ASP A 474 29.88 21.20 -6.79
CA ASP A 474 31.12 20.45 -6.52
C ASP A 474 31.04 19.02 -7.09
N TYR A 475 29.89 18.34 -6.92
CA TYR A 475 29.64 17.03 -7.53
C TYR A 475 29.65 17.07 -9.07
N HIS A 476 29.06 18.10 -9.69
CA HIS A 476 29.12 18.30 -11.14
C HIS A 476 30.53 18.69 -11.65
N VAL A 477 31.37 19.32 -10.83
CA VAL A 477 32.80 19.52 -11.13
C VAL A 477 33.54 18.18 -11.08
N LEU A 478 33.31 17.36 -10.04
CA LEU A 478 33.94 16.05 -9.90
C LEU A 478 33.58 15.10 -11.06
N LEU A 479 32.31 15.05 -11.46
CA LEU A 479 31.88 14.27 -12.63
C LEU A 479 32.61 14.71 -13.90
N ARG A 480 32.73 16.02 -14.16
CA ARG A 480 33.48 16.54 -15.32
C ARG A 480 34.95 16.13 -15.28
N GLN A 481 35.60 16.17 -14.11
CA GLN A 481 36.99 15.72 -13.94
C GLN A 481 37.18 14.21 -14.18
N LEU A 482 36.20 13.39 -13.78
CA LEU A 482 36.23 11.95 -14.04
C LEU A 482 36.01 11.64 -15.52
N SER A 483 35.14 12.39 -16.21
CA SER A 483 34.87 12.23 -17.64
C SER A 483 36.01 12.72 -18.55
N THR A 484 36.79 13.73 -18.14
CA THR A 484 37.93 14.25 -18.94
C THR A 484 39.24 13.51 -18.70
N ARG A 485 39.28 12.56 -17.75
CA ARG A 485 40.49 11.76 -17.49
C ARG A 485 40.77 10.85 -18.69
N PRO A 486 41.89 11.04 -19.43
CA PRO A 486 42.18 10.20 -20.59
C PRO A 486 42.34 8.74 -20.16
N ARG A 487 41.72 7.82 -20.91
CA ARG A 487 42.00 6.38 -20.80
C ARG A 487 43.44 6.16 -21.28
N ALA A 488 44.32 5.88 -20.32
CA ALA A 488 45.69 5.44 -20.55
C ALA A 488 45.75 3.91 -20.75
#